data_AF-A0A2M7U0J3-F1
#
_entry.id   AF-A0A2M7U0J3-F1
#
_cell.length_a   1.000
_cell.length_b   1.000
_cell.length_c   1.000
_cell.angle_alpha   90.00
_cell.angle_beta   90.00
_cell.angle_gamma   90.00
#
_symmetry.space_group_name_H-M   'P 1'
#
loop_
_entity.id
_entity.type
_entity.pdbx_description
1 polymer ?
#
loop_
_entity_poly.entity_id
_entity_poly.type
_entity_poly.pdbx_seq_one_letter_code
_entity_poly.pdbx_strand_id
1 'polypeptide(L)'
;MQNLQDELFDGPWPTPTMREHYLEMSYGLFQLSGHVYGWYPVSQGHAYYEGSQTEPYDNGFIGTPGGVGSFLRETLLMADSSVDFSQYDNDGPDGIANSGDDDGTVDACFFVHSGRGGEGGGPSIWSHRSRYAGWWGSAFVTNDQSANGGYIRVNDYIIQPAMSTSSGMIEIGVFSHEFGHAIGLPDLYDTDYSSSGVGDWCLMSGGSWNTPTRPAHMSAWCKEILGWLEPILVTDNIVGIDIPNVEEHPYALKLWRNGVLDPWTSWYGLGLSVGR
;
A
#
# COMPACT_ATOMS: atom_id res chain seq x y z
N MET A 1 -13.98 6.80 12.24
CA MET A 1 -13.97 5.36 11.92
C MET A 1 -14.89 5.11 10.75
N GLN A 2 -16.19 5.35 10.86
CA GLN A 2 -17.11 5.31 9.69
C GLN A 2 -16.59 6.16 8.53
N ASN A 3 -16.15 7.39 8.77
CA ASN A 3 -15.62 8.24 7.69
C ASN A 3 -14.42 7.64 6.94
N LEU A 4 -13.51 6.92 7.63
CA LEU A 4 -12.35 6.30 6.97
C LEU A 4 -12.75 5.01 6.25
N GLN A 5 -13.68 4.23 6.82
CA GLN A 5 -14.30 3.09 6.12
C GLN A 5 -14.98 3.54 4.82
N ASP A 6 -15.77 4.61 4.89
CA ASP A 6 -16.49 5.17 3.74
C ASP A 6 -15.54 5.72 2.68
N GLU A 7 -14.50 6.46 3.08
CA GLU A 7 -13.49 7.02 2.18
C GLU A 7 -12.62 5.95 1.52
N LEU A 8 -12.25 4.88 2.22
CA LEU A 8 -11.37 3.86 1.67
C LEU A 8 -12.15 2.80 0.86
N PHE A 9 -13.31 2.33 1.34
CA PHE A 9 -13.89 1.07 0.85
C PHE A 9 -15.38 1.12 0.50
N ASP A 10 -16.23 1.71 1.36
CA ASP A 10 -17.68 1.50 1.27
C ASP A 10 -18.36 2.53 0.36
N GLY A 11 -17.96 3.80 0.47
CA GLY A 11 -18.67 4.91 -0.14
C GLY A 11 -20.14 5.05 0.30
N PRO A 12 -20.89 6.01 -0.27
CA PRO A 12 -20.39 7.08 -1.14
C PRO A 12 -19.54 8.10 -0.34
N TRP A 13 -18.49 8.61 -0.97
CA TRP A 13 -17.64 9.68 -0.44
C TRP A 13 -17.64 10.87 -1.41
N PRO A 14 -17.38 12.14 -0.98
CA PRO A 14 -17.40 13.29 -1.88
C PRO A 14 -16.39 13.23 -3.05
N THR A 15 -15.32 12.46 -2.89
CA THR A 15 -14.33 12.13 -3.92
C THR A 15 -14.26 10.61 -4.08
N PRO A 16 -13.67 10.07 -5.16
CA PRO A 16 -13.54 8.64 -5.34
C PRO A 16 -12.93 7.99 -4.11
N THR A 17 -13.50 6.86 -3.70
CA THR A 17 -12.92 6.05 -2.64
C THR A 17 -11.61 5.41 -3.12
N MET A 18 -10.78 4.93 -2.19
CA MET A 18 -9.59 4.16 -2.57
C MET A 18 -9.98 2.93 -3.41
N ARG A 19 -11.07 2.24 -3.05
CA ARG A 19 -11.63 1.13 -3.83
C ARG A 19 -12.00 1.55 -5.26
N GLU A 20 -12.71 2.67 -5.42
CA GLU A 20 -13.09 3.17 -6.75
C GLU A 20 -11.87 3.57 -7.58
N HIS A 21 -10.86 4.19 -6.94
CA HIS A 21 -9.61 4.55 -7.60
C HIS A 21 -8.87 3.31 -8.13
N TYR A 22 -8.73 2.25 -7.32
CA TYR A 22 -8.13 0.98 -7.72
C TYR A 22 -8.93 0.27 -8.84
N LEU A 23 -10.26 0.33 -8.78
CA LEU A 23 -11.13 -0.21 -9.82
C LEU A 23 -10.94 0.53 -11.16
N GLU A 24 -10.86 1.86 -11.12
CA GLU A 24 -10.63 2.72 -12.29
C GLU A 24 -9.26 2.44 -12.93
N MET A 25 -8.18 2.52 -12.14
CA MET A 25 -6.83 2.38 -12.71
C MET A 25 -6.49 0.97 -13.18
N SER A 26 -7.20 -0.05 -12.68
CA SER A 26 -7.11 -1.44 -13.12
C SER A 26 -8.08 -1.82 -14.26
N TYR A 27 -8.88 -0.88 -14.76
CA TYR A 27 -9.89 -1.13 -15.80
C TYR A 27 -10.91 -2.22 -15.40
N GLY A 28 -11.25 -2.29 -14.12
CA GLY A 28 -12.17 -3.28 -13.57
C GLY A 28 -11.56 -4.66 -13.28
N LEU A 29 -10.25 -4.84 -13.46
CA LEU A 29 -9.56 -6.11 -13.24
C LEU A 29 -9.23 -6.38 -11.78
N PHE A 30 -9.16 -5.35 -10.93
CA PHE A 30 -8.82 -5.49 -9.53
C PHE A 30 -9.93 -4.93 -8.64
N GLN A 31 -10.32 -5.69 -7.62
CA GLN A 31 -11.32 -5.29 -6.64
C GLN A 31 -10.70 -5.22 -5.25
N LEU A 32 -10.65 -4.00 -4.70
CA LEU A 32 -10.21 -3.76 -3.34
C LEU A 32 -11.40 -3.85 -2.37
N SER A 33 -11.23 -4.54 -1.26
CA SER A 33 -12.13 -4.51 -0.12
C SER A 33 -11.33 -4.48 1.18
N GLY A 34 -11.94 -3.99 2.26
CA GLY A 34 -11.26 -3.88 3.54
C GLY A 34 -12.20 -3.40 4.64
N HIS A 35 -11.72 -3.51 5.88
CA HIS A 35 -12.45 -3.09 7.07
C HIS A 35 -11.57 -2.23 7.99
N VAL A 36 -12.12 -1.10 8.44
CA VAL A 36 -11.50 -0.20 9.40
C VAL A 36 -12.02 -0.51 10.78
N TYR A 37 -11.15 -1.07 11.62
CA TYR A 37 -11.45 -1.39 13.00
C TYR A 37 -11.37 -0.18 13.94
N GLY A 38 -11.74 -0.43 15.19
CA GLY A 38 -11.79 0.52 16.29
C GLY A 38 -10.49 1.31 16.54
N TRP A 39 -10.59 2.41 17.29
CA TRP A 39 -9.41 3.01 17.93
C TRP A 39 -8.95 2.14 19.09
N TYR A 40 -7.69 1.72 19.06
CA TYR A 40 -7.05 0.95 20.13
C TYR A 40 -6.12 1.87 20.94
N PRO A 41 -6.51 2.31 22.16
CA PRO A 41 -5.69 3.22 22.95
C PRO A 41 -4.47 2.49 23.51
N VAL A 42 -3.31 2.79 22.93
CA VAL A 42 -2.00 2.32 23.38
C VAL A 42 -1.64 2.90 24.76
N SER A 43 -0.78 2.22 25.52
CA SER A 43 -0.61 2.50 26.96
C SER A 43 0.27 3.70 27.30
N GLN A 44 1.14 4.12 26.37
CA GLN A 44 2.08 5.22 26.56
C GLN A 44 1.68 6.47 25.74
N GLY A 45 2.37 7.59 25.99
CA GLY A 45 2.20 8.81 25.21
C GLY A 45 3.00 8.82 23.89
N HIS A 46 2.71 9.80 23.04
CA HIS A 46 3.35 10.04 21.74
C HIS A 46 4.87 9.82 21.74
N ALA A 47 5.61 10.49 22.64
CA ALA A 47 7.07 10.41 22.71
C ALA A 47 7.65 8.99 22.88
N TYR A 48 6.89 8.06 23.44
CA TYR A 48 7.33 6.67 23.58
C TYR A 48 7.33 5.92 22.24
N TYR A 49 6.33 6.18 21.38
CA TYR A 49 6.19 5.51 20.07
C TYR A 49 6.85 6.29 18.93
N GLU A 50 6.97 7.62 19.08
CA GLU A 50 7.54 8.54 18.09
C GLU A 50 9.05 8.74 18.27
N GLY A 51 9.57 8.54 19.49
CA GLY A 51 10.97 8.79 19.80
C GLY A 51 11.28 10.27 20.04
N SER A 52 12.47 10.72 19.60
CA SER A 52 12.96 12.08 19.86
C SER A 52 11.93 13.14 19.48
N GLN A 53 11.63 14.01 20.43
CA GLN A 53 10.71 15.13 20.28
C GLN A 53 11.44 16.42 19.84
N THR A 54 12.71 16.30 19.49
CA THR A 54 13.59 17.38 19.04
C THR A 54 14.44 16.92 17.87
N GLU A 55 14.78 17.82 16.96
CA GLU A 55 15.59 17.50 15.78
C GLU A 55 16.99 16.96 16.15
N PRO A 56 17.50 15.91 15.46
CA PRO A 56 16.80 15.13 14.43
C PRO A 56 15.70 14.25 15.05
N TYR A 57 14.51 14.28 14.44
CA TYR A 57 13.41 13.40 14.84
C TYR A 57 13.71 11.95 14.48
N ASP A 58 13.36 11.02 15.37
CA ASP A 58 13.47 9.59 15.06
C ASP A 58 12.26 9.06 14.26
N ASN A 59 11.13 9.80 14.27
CA ASN A 59 9.89 9.47 13.59
C ASN A 59 9.41 8.01 13.79
N GLY A 60 9.62 7.49 14.99
CA GLY A 60 9.25 6.14 15.40
C GLY A 60 10.31 5.06 15.20
N PHE A 61 11.50 5.39 14.68
CA PHE A 61 12.59 4.44 14.39
C PHE A 61 13.56 4.19 15.57
N ILE A 62 13.17 4.47 16.81
CA ILE A 62 14.04 4.32 18.01
C ILE A 62 14.30 2.87 18.46
N GLY A 63 13.78 1.85 17.76
CA GLY A 63 13.86 0.46 18.19
C GLY A 63 12.85 0.09 19.28
N THR A 64 13.04 -1.09 19.89
CA THR A 64 12.18 -1.61 20.97
C THR A 64 12.98 -1.77 22.28
N PRO A 65 12.41 -1.50 23.46
CA PRO A 65 11.04 -1.01 23.70
C PRO A 65 10.85 0.47 23.28
N GLY A 66 9.63 0.84 22.95
CA GLY A 66 9.30 2.10 22.27
C GLY A 66 9.11 1.93 20.76
N GLY A 67 9.01 3.06 20.06
CA GLY A 67 8.97 3.09 18.60
C GLY A 67 7.73 2.46 17.98
N VAL A 68 7.76 2.38 16.65
CA VAL A 68 6.73 1.72 15.83
C VAL A 68 6.57 0.26 16.23
N GLY A 69 7.67 -0.46 16.50
CA GLY A 69 7.59 -1.86 16.92
C GLY A 69 6.70 -2.10 18.15
N SER A 70 6.78 -1.23 19.18
CA SER A 70 5.92 -1.35 20.36
C SER A 70 4.49 -0.88 20.10
N PHE A 71 4.30 0.14 19.26
CA PHE A 71 2.97 0.58 18.81
C PHE A 71 2.22 -0.56 18.14
N LEU A 72 2.82 -1.17 17.10
CA LEU A 72 2.22 -2.27 16.34
C LEU A 72 1.84 -3.44 17.24
N ARG A 73 2.76 -3.85 18.13
CA ARG A 73 2.53 -5.00 19.02
C ARG A 73 1.36 -4.76 19.98
N GLU A 74 1.28 -3.58 20.57
CA GLU A 74 0.23 -3.27 21.53
C GLU A 74 -1.14 -3.16 20.84
N THR A 75 -1.19 -2.55 19.66
CA THR A 75 -2.40 -2.52 18.82
C THR A 75 -2.87 -3.92 18.41
N LEU A 76 -1.95 -4.78 17.94
CA LEU A 76 -2.29 -6.16 17.55
C LEU A 76 -2.81 -6.97 18.74
N LEU A 77 -2.17 -6.89 19.91
CA LEU A 77 -2.64 -7.59 21.11
C LEU A 77 -4.05 -7.17 21.54
N MET A 78 -4.43 -5.91 21.32
CA MET A 78 -5.79 -5.45 21.60
C MET A 78 -6.78 -5.92 20.53
N ALA A 79 -6.39 -5.88 19.25
CA ALA A 79 -7.22 -6.25 18.11
C ALA A 79 -7.53 -7.76 18.06
N ASP A 80 -6.54 -8.61 18.37
CA ASP A 80 -6.56 -10.09 18.29
C ASP A 80 -7.73 -10.74 19.05
N SER A 81 -8.29 -10.08 20.06
CA SER A 81 -9.47 -10.61 20.77
C SER A 81 -10.79 -10.46 20.01
N SER A 82 -10.82 -9.66 18.94
CA SER A 82 -12.04 -9.17 18.29
C SER A 82 -12.01 -9.15 16.77
N VAL A 83 -10.81 -9.12 16.19
CA VAL A 83 -10.59 -9.16 14.74
C VAL A 83 -10.34 -10.61 14.36
N ASP A 84 -11.14 -11.13 13.43
CA ASP A 84 -10.89 -12.41 12.77
C ASP A 84 -9.91 -12.17 11.63
N PHE A 85 -8.63 -12.41 11.87
CA PHE A 85 -7.58 -12.19 10.88
C PHE A 85 -7.58 -13.22 9.76
N SER A 86 -8.28 -14.35 9.91
CA SER A 86 -8.36 -15.38 8.87
C SER A 86 -9.08 -14.93 7.60
N GLN A 87 -9.85 -13.83 7.67
CA GLN A 87 -10.54 -13.24 6.51
C GLN A 87 -9.62 -12.44 5.58
N TYR A 88 -8.36 -12.25 5.98
CA TYR A 88 -7.38 -11.43 5.28
C TYR A 88 -6.16 -12.22 4.81
N ASP A 89 -6.26 -13.55 4.80
CA ASP A 89 -5.31 -14.51 4.24
C ASP A 89 -5.93 -15.03 2.94
N ASN A 90 -5.85 -14.22 1.88
CA ASN A 90 -6.57 -14.44 0.63
C ASN A 90 -5.65 -14.87 -0.52
N ASP A 91 -4.42 -15.28 -0.24
CA ASP A 91 -3.45 -15.67 -1.26
C ASP A 91 -3.03 -17.14 -1.12
N GLY A 92 -3.21 -17.89 -2.20
CA GLY A 92 -2.84 -19.29 -2.28
C GLY A 92 -2.53 -19.74 -3.71
N PRO A 93 -1.88 -20.90 -3.91
CA PRO A 93 -1.60 -21.44 -5.24
C PRO A 93 -2.82 -21.53 -6.18
N ASP A 94 -4.02 -21.70 -5.64
CA ASP A 94 -5.25 -21.78 -6.42
C ASP A 94 -5.84 -20.41 -6.84
N GLY A 95 -5.38 -19.32 -6.24
CA GLY A 95 -5.88 -17.97 -6.50
C GLY A 95 -7.36 -17.79 -6.14
N ILE A 96 -7.82 -18.51 -5.11
CA ILE A 96 -9.14 -18.38 -4.54
C ILE A 96 -8.97 -17.81 -3.13
N ALA A 97 -9.51 -16.62 -2.88
CA ALA A 97 -9.47 -16.00 -1.56
C ALA A 97 -10.05 -16.88 -0.44
N ASN A 98 -9.33 -16.99 0.68
CA ASN A 98 -9.69 -17.77 1.88
C ASN A 98 -9.98 -19.26 1.57
N SER A 99 -9.16 -19.88 0.72
CA SER A 99 -9.26 -21.28 0.34
C SER A 99 -8.49 -22.22 1.30
N GLY A 100 -8.33 -23.47 0.90
CA GLY A 100 -7.60 -24.46 1.68
C GLY A 100 -6.08 -24.40 1.50
N ASP A 101 -5.56 -23.49 0.66
CA ASP A 101 -4.14 -23.44 0.32
C ASP A 101 -3.45 -22.10 0.61
N ASP A 102 -4.13 -21.18 1.33
CA ASP A 102 -3.59 -19.86 1.66
C ASP A 102 -2.37 -19.90 2.60
N ASP A 103 -1.50 -18.90 2.52
CA ASP A 103 -0.17 -18.98 3.12
C ASP A 103 -0.15 -18.88 4.66
N GLY A 104 -1.26 -18.49 5.29
CA GLY A 104 -1.39 -18.32 6.73
C GLY A 104 -0.96 -16.94 7.22
N THR A 105 -0.98 -15.92 6.35
CA THR A 105 -0.50 -14.57 6.64
C THR A 105 -1.48 -13.53 6.12
N VAL A 106 -1.67 -12.46 6.89
CA VAL A 106 -2.50 -11.33 6.44
C VAL A 106 -1.83 -10.62 5.25
N ASP A 107 -2.57 -10.50 4.14
CA ASP A 107 -2.14 -9.90 2.87
C ASP A 107 -1.72 -8.43 3.03
N ALA A 108 -2.55 -7.64 3.71
CA ALA A 108 -2.36 -6.22 3.90
C ALA A 108 -2.94 -5.76 5.24
N CYS A 109 -2.07 -5.27 6.13
CA CYS A 109 -2.46 -4.75 7.44
C CYS A 109 -2.06 -3.28 7.59
N PHE A 110 -3.06 -2.39 7.63
CA PHE A 110 -2.86 -0.96 7.82
C PHE A 110 -3.05 -0.58 9.29
N PHE A 111 -2.06 0.10 9.84
CA PHE A 111 -2.09 0.72 11.16
C PHE A 111 -2.27 2.22 10.98
N VAL A 112 -3.30 2.77 11.60
CA VAL A 112 -3.56 4.21 11.57
C VAL A 112 -3.23 4.80 12.93
N HIS A 113 -2.24 5.69 12.98
CA HIS A 113 -1.89 6.40 14.20
C HIS A 113 -2.60 7.76 14.29
N SER A 114 -2.83 8.25 15.50
CA SER A 114 -3.43 9.57 15.69
C SER A 114 -2.48 10.69 15.27
N GLY A 115 -3.05 11.82 14.85
CA GLY A 115 -2.28 12.98 14.43
C GLY A 115 -1.81 12.92 12.97
N ARG A 116 -0.88 13.82 12.63
CA ARG A 116 -0.24 13.95 11.30
C ARG A 116 0.98 13.04 11.23
N GLY A 117 1.41 12.66 10.04
CA GLY A 117 2.62 11.86 9.85
C GLY A 117 3.89 12.70 9.90
N GLY A 118 5.01 12.04 10.18
CA GLY A 118 6.34 12.66 10.26
C GLY A 118 6.80 13.27 8.95
N GLU A 119 6.28 12.80 7.81
CA GLU A 119 6.57 13.35 6.48
C GLU A 119 6.06 14.80 6.29
N GLY A 120 5.07 15.21 7.10
CA GLY A 120 4.60 16.59 7.19
C GLY A 120 5.47 17.50 8.07
N GLY A 121 6.55 16.95 8.65
CA GLY A 121 7.42 17.60 9.63
C GLY A 121 6.98 17.33 11.08
N GLY A 122 7.97 17.33 11.99
CA GLY A 122 7.75 17.06 13.42
C GLY A 122 8.09 15.62 13.82
N PRO A 123 7.85 15.25 15.09
CA PRO A 123 8.33 13.98 15.65
C PRO A 123 7.43 12.78 15.36
N SER A 124 6.22 12.98 14.81
CA SER A 124 5.26 11.93 14.53
C SER A 124 5.85 10.75 13.77
N ILE A 125 5.23 9.58 13.88
CA ILE A 125 5.61 8.40 13.11
C ILE A 125 5.63 8.75 11.61
N TRP A 126 6.72 8.41 10.92
CA TRP A 126 6.82 8.58 9.46
C TRP A 126 6.01 7.47 8.79
N SER A 127 5.22 7.81 7.78
CA SER A 127 4.40 6.86 7.03
C SER A 127 5.26 5.86 6.22
N HIS A 128 5.08 4.56 6.40
CA HIS A 128 5.86 3.54 5.66
C HIS A 128 5.25 2.14 5.70
N ARG A 129 5.74 1.27 4.82
CA ARG A 129 5.63 -0.19 4.91
C ARG A 129 6.91 -0.82 5.45
N SER A 130 6.80 -1.83 6.32
CA SER A 130 7.92 -2.71 6.67
C SER A 130 7.43 -4.07 7.17
N ARG A 131 8.32 -4.85 7.79
CA ARG A 131 8.00 -6.14 8.39
C ARG A 131 8.02 -6.06 9.90
N TYR A 132 6.97 -6.54 10.55
CA TYR A 132 6.86 -6.67 12.00
C TYR A 132 8.02 -7.47 12.59
N ALA A 133 8.44 -8.54 11.90
CA ALA A 133 9.60 -9.34 12.30
C ALA A 133 10.92 -8.55 12.35
N GLY A 134 11.03 -7.41 11.64
CA GLY A 134 12.18 -6.51 11.76
C GLY A 134 12.33 -5.90 13.15
N TRP A 135 11.22 -5.79 13.90
CA TRP A 135 11.20 -5.28 15.28
C TRP A 135 11.30 -6.39 16.33
N TRP A 136 10.60 -7.51 16.13
CA TRP A 136 10.41 -8.55 17.16
C TRP A 136 11.08 -9.89 16.84
N GLY A 137 11.77 -10.01 15.71
CA GLY A 137 12.48 -11.23 15.29
C GLY A 137 11.59 -12.31 14.65
N SER A 138 10.27 -12.18 14.74
CA SER A 138 9.28 -13.05 14.08
C SER A 138 8.00 -12.28 13.80
N ALA A 139 7.14 -12.83 12.92
CA ALA A 139 5.79 -12.32 12.72
C ALA A 139 4.99 -12.34 14.04
N PHE A 140 3.96 -11.50 14.13
CA PHE A 140 2.95 -11.62 15.17
C PHE A 140 2.07 -12.82 14.86
N VAL A 141 1.76 -13.63 15.87
CA VAL A 141 0.90 -14.82 15.74
C VAL A 141 -0.42 -14.49 16.42
N THR A 142 -1.52 -14.56 15.66
CA THR A 142 -2.87 -14.27 16.15
C THR A 142 -3.46 -15.48 16.88
N ASN A 143 -4.68 -15.35 17.39
CA ASN A 143 -5.46 -16.45 17.94
C ASN A 143 -6.34 -17.18 16.90
N ASP A 144 -6.29 -16.77 15.63
CA ASP A 144 -7.11 -17.30 14.54
C ASP A 144 -6.44 -18.46 13.81
N GLN A 145 -7.21 -19.49 13.49
CA GLN A 145 -6.70 -20.71 12.87
C GLN A 145 -6.40 -20.49 11.38
N SER A 146 -5.20 -20.86 10.93
CA SER A 146 -4.88 -20.88 9.49
C SER A 146 -5.41 -22.16 8.82
N ALA A 147 -5.81 -22.05 7.55
CA ALA A 147 -6.25 -23.16 6.71
C ALA A 147 -5.21 -24.30 6.61
N ASN A 148 -3.92 -23.94 6.61
CA ASN A 148 -2.79 -24.87 6.53
C ASN A 148 -2.28 -25.38 7.89
N GLY A 149 -3.01 -25.10 8.97
CA GLY A 149 -2.63 -25.46 10.34
C GLY A 149 -1.76 -24.40 11.02
N GLY A 150 -1.75 -24.42 12.36
CA GLY A 150 -1.20 -23.31 13.15
C GLY A 150 -2.14 -22.10 13.18
N TYR A 151 -1.58 -20.90 13.30
CA TYR A 151 -2.36 -19.66 13.45
C TYR A 151 -1.96 -18.65 12.38
N ILE A 152 -2.90 -17.77 12.04
CA ILE A 152 -2.69 -16.65 11.14
C ILE A 152 -1.58 -15.74 11.68
N ARG A 153 -0.80 -15.18 10.77
CA ARG A 153 0.34 -14.32 11.09
C ARG A 153 0.14 -12.93 10.52
N VAL A 154 0.57 -11.91 11.26
CA VAL A 154 0.72 -10.55 10.75
C VAL A 154 2.22 -10.26 10.69
N ASN A 155 2.73 -10.07 9.48
CA ASN A 155 4.16 -9.78 9.28
C ASN A 155 4.38 -8.54 8.42
N ASP A 156 3.67 -8.40 7.31
CA ASP A 156 3.66 -7.15 6.56
C ASP A 156 2.82 -6.12 7.32
N TYR A 157 3.30 -4.88 7.41
CA TYR A 157 2.51 -3.80 7.95
C TYR A 157 2.74 -2.52 7.15
N ILE A 158 1.69 -1.72 7.08
CA ILE A 158 1.69 -0.37 6.56
C ILE A 158 1.23 0.54 7.69
N ILE A 159 1.94 1.64 7.97
CA ILE A 159 1.53 2.61 8.98
C ILE A 159 1.32 3.98 8.36
N GLN A 160 0.19 4.61 8.70
CA GLN A 160 -0.29 5.88 8.15
C GLN A 160 -0.86 6.78 9.26
N PRO A 161 -0.82 8.11 9.11
CA PRO A 161 -1.47 9.02 10.04
C PRO A 161 -2.97 9.08 9.80
N ALA A 162 -3.74 9.54 10.78
CA ALA A 162 -5.17 9.79 10.63
C ALA A 162 -5.50 11.19 10.08
N MET A 163 -4.53 12.11 10.10
CA MET A 163 -4.75 13.52 9.75
C MET A 163 -3.87 13.94 8.56
N SER A 164 -4.48 14.70 7.65
CA SER A 164 -3.78 15.35 6.55
C SER A 164 -2.77 16.40 7.03
N THR A 165 -1.71 16.62 6.24
CA THR A 165 -0.71 17.67 6.47
C THR A 165 -1.31 19.07 6.31
N SER A 166 -2.39 19.21 5.55
CA SER A 166 -3.12 20.47 5.38
C SER A 166 -4.09 20.71 6.56
N SER A 167 -5.17 19.94 6.64
CA SER A 167 -6.17 19.94 7.71
C SER A 167 -7.17 18.80 7.52
N GLY A 168 -7.77 18.31 8.61
CA GLY A 168 -8.80 17.27 8.53
C GLY A 168 -8.26 15.85 8.47
N MET A 169 -9.15 14.91 8.17
CA MET A 169 -8.79 13.50 7.99
C MET A 169 -7.89 13.36 6.76
N ILE A 170 -6.94 12.44 6.84
CA ILE A 170 -6.07 12.10 5.71
C ILE A 170 -6.88 11.61 4.51
N GLU A 171 -6.45 12.00 3.32
CA GLU A 171 -7.03 11.60 2.04
C GLU A 171 -6.45 10.27 1.51
N ILE A 172 -7.07 9.69 0.47
CA ILE A 172 -6.71 8.37 -0.07
C ILE A 172 -5.31 8.26 -0.70
N GLY A 173 -4.64 9.38 -1.01
CA GLY A 173 -3.38 9.41 -1.77
C GLY A 173 -2.27 8.54 -1.20
N VAL A 174 -1.93 8.73 0.08
CA VAL A 174 -0.85 7.97 0.72
C VAL A 174 -1.26 6.52 1.01
N PHE A 175 -2.52 6.28 1.37
CA PHE A 175 -3.07 4.92 1.48
C PHE A 175 -2.96 4.16 0.15
N SER A 176 -3.27 4.84 -0.95
CA SER A 176 -3.21 4.29 -2.29
C SER A 176 -1.76 3.96 -2.70
N HIS A 177 -0.81 4.82 -2.36
CA HIS A 177 0.62 4.59 -2.58
C HIS A 177 1.13 3.34 -1.84
N GLU A 178 0.91 3.26 -0.53
CA GLU A 178 1.41 2.13 0.26
C GLU A 178 0.75 0.80 -0.11
N PHE A 179 -0.54 0.83 -0.46
CA PHE A 179 -1.19 -0.38 -0.97
C PHE A 179 -0.54 -0.86 -2.28
N GLY A 180 0.01 0.05 -3.09
CA GLY A 180 0.82 -0.31 -4.24
C GLY A 180 2.02 -1.19 -3.86
N HIS A 181 2.66 -0.93 -2.71
CA HIS A 181 3.70 -1.81 -2.18
C HIS A 181 3.16 -3.14 -1.65
N ALA A 182 1.95 -3.15 -1.07
CA ALA A 182 1.29 -4.39 -0.68
C ALA A 182 1.16 -5.29 -1.90
N ILE A 183 0.69 -4.78 -3.04
CA ILE A 183 0.59 -5.56 -4.30
C ILE A 183 1.91 -5.64 -5.08
N GLY A 184 3.04 -5.34 -4.44
CA GLY A 184 4.39 -5.67 -4.91
C GLY A 184 5.04 -4.67 -5.88
N LEU A 185 4.52 -3.44 -5.98
CA LEU A 185 5.22 -2.37 -6.69
C LEU A 185 6.29 -1.71 -5.82
N PRO A 186 7.44 -1.30 -6.38
CA PRO A 186 8.44 -0.51 -5.67
C PRO A 186 8.11 0.98 -5.73
N ASP A 187 8.84 1.76 -4.93
CA ASP A 187 8.92 3.21 -5.12
C ASP A 187 9.54 3.56 -6.48
N LEU A 188 9.02 4.62 -7.10
CA LEU A 188 9.48 5.18 -8.38
C LEU A 188 9.93 6.65 -8.27
N TYR A 189 10.06 7.19 -7.05
CA TYR A 189 10.87 8.38 -6.78
C TYR A 189 12.32 7.96 -6.47
N ASP A 190 13.27 8.89 -6.60
CA ASP A 190 14.64 8.61 -6.19
C ASP A 190 14.73 8.63 -4.66
N THR A 191 14.97 7.47 -4.06
CA THR A 191 15.03 7.33 -2.58
C THR A 191 16.23 8.04 -1.95
N ASP A 192 17.22 8.45 -2.75
CA ASP A 192 18.34 9.30 -2.32
C ASP A 192 18.03 10.80 -2.45
N TYR A 193 16.81 11.14 -2.90
CA TYR A 193 16.33 12.49 -3.14
C TYR A 193 17.16 13.31 -4.14
N SER A 194 17.89 12.66 -5.04
CA SER A 194 18.68 13.33 -6.08
C SER A 194 17.82 13.90 -7.21
N SER A 195 16.64 13.32 -7.45
CA SER A 195 15.58 13.87 -8.30
C SER A 195 14.19 13.41 -7.84
N SER A 196 13.15 13.81 -8.57
CA SER A 196 11.77 13.34 -8.31
C SER A 196 11.49 11.93 -8.84
N GLY A 197 12.42 11.30 -9.56
CA GLY A 197 12.15 10.07 -10.31
C GLY A 197 11.03 10.30 -11.33
N VAL A 198 9.95 9.51 -11.25
CA VAL A 198 8.75 9.70 -12.09
C VAL A 198 7.93 10.93 -11.68
N GLY A 199 8.04 11.38 -10.43
CA GLY A 199 7.36 12.57 -9.90
C GLY A 199 5.84 12.42 -9.85
N ASP A 200 5.13 13.52 -10.07
CA ASP A 200 3.67 13.61 -9.92
C ASP A 200 2.86 12.79 -10.95
N TRP A 201 3.54 12.12 -11.89
CA TRP A 201 2.95 11.33 -12.96
C TRP A 201 2.66 9.88 -12.59
N CYS A 202 3.05 9.42 -11.40
CA CYS A 202 2.77 8.07 -10.96
C CYS A 202 2.41 8.01 -9.48
N LEU A 203 1.38 7.22 -9.16
CA LEU A 203 0.99 6.91 -7.79
C LEU A 203 2.16 6.42 -6.93
N MET A 204 3.02 5.57 -7.49
CA MET A 204 4.22 5.02 -6.81
C MET A 204 5.38 6.04 -6.71
N SER A 205 5.10 7.33 -6.94
CA SER A 205 6.04 8.44 -6.81
C SER A 205 5.33 9.64 -6.18
N GLY A 206 5.63 10.87 -6.60
CA GLY A 206 4.97 12.09 -6.10
C GLY A 206 3.47 12.18 -6.41
N GLY A 207 2.95 11.32 -7.29
CA GLY A 207 1.55 11.35 -7.73
C GLY A 207 0.52 11.06 -6.63
N SER A 208 0.93 10.51 -5.49
CA SER A 208 0.08 10.36 -4.30
C SER A 208 -0.24 11.71 -3.63
N TRP A 209 0.58 12.73 -3.85
CA TRP A 209 0.47 14.04 -3.21
C TRP A 209 -0.06 15.15 -4.12
N ASN A 210 -0.18 14.91 -5.44
CA ASN A 210 -0.57 15.93 -6.40
C ASN A 210 -1.99 16.48 -6.14
N THR A 211 -2.94 15.58 -5.90
CA THR A 211 -4.32 15.82 -5.49
C THR A 211 -4.67 14.65 -4.58
N PRO A 212 -4.39 14.73 -3.27
CA PRO A 212 -4.49 13.58 -2.37
C PRO A 212 -5.88 12.90 -2.33
N THR A 213 -6.95 13.64 -2.64
CA THR A 213 -8.32 13.09 -2.76
C THR A 213 -8.60 12.37 -4.09
N ARG A 214 -7.73 12.53 -5.08
CA ARG A 214 -7.75 11.96 -6.44
C ARG A 214 -6.32 11.82 -6.97
N PRO A 215 -5.51 10.93 -6.37
CA PRO A 215 -4.09 10.82 -6.71
C PRO A 215 -3.89 10.39 -8.17
N ALA A 216 -2.67 10.55 -8.68
CA ALA A 216 -2.32 10.09 -10.02
C ALA A 216 -2.59 8.59 -10.20
N HIS A 217 -2.86 8.16 -11.43
CA HIS A 217 -2.82 6.75 -11.78
C HIS A 217 -1.41 6.15 -11.60
N MET A 218 -1.35 4.83 -11.46
CA MET A 218 -0.13 4.07 -11.67
C MET A 218 0.38 4.24 -13.12
N SER A 219 1.69 4.24 -13.29
CA SER A 219 2.32 4.37 -14.62
C SER A 219 2.04 3.16 -15.49
N ALA A 220 2.23 3.28 -16.81
CA ALA A 220 2.08 2.14 -17.73
C ALA A 220 2.97 0.94 -17.34
N TRP A 221 4.16 1.19 -16.79
CA TRP A 221 5.05 0.14 -16.29
C TRP A 221 4.45 -0.58 -15.08
N CYS A 222 3.94 0.14 -14.09
CA CYS A 222 3.26 -0.45 -12.94
C CYS A 222 2.06 -1.31 -13.37
N LYS A 223 1.24 -0.78 -14.29
CA LYS A 223 0.07 -1.49 -14.81
C LYS A 223 0.45 -2.74 -15.61
N GLU A 224 1.57 -2.72 -16.35
CA GLU A 224 2.13 -3.91 -17.02
C GLU A 224 2.56 -4.97 -15.99
N ILE A 225 3.29 -4.57 -14.94
CA ILE A 225 3.75 -5.49 -13.88
C ILE A 225 2.58 -6.16 -13.15
N LEU A 226 1.51 -5.42 -12.91
CA LEU A 226 0.29 -5.93 -12.26
C LEU A 226 -0.64 -6.69 -13.23
N GLY A 227 -0.34 -6.72 -14.52
CA GLY A 227 -1.18 -7.35 -15.54
C GLY A 227 -2.50 -6.60 -15.81
N TRP A 228 -2.58 -5.31 -15.46
CA TRP A 228 -3.76 -4.47 -15.70
C TRP A 228 -3.83 -3.93 -17.13
N LEU A 229 -2.72 -3.94 -17.86
CA LEU A 229 -2.68 -3.70 -19.30
C LEU A 229 -1.56 -4.51 -19.94
N GLU A 230 -1.70 -4.78 -21.23
CA GLU A 230 -0.63 -5.31 -22.08
C GLU A 230 -0.18 -4.19 -23.05
N PRO A 231 1.06 -3.71 -22.97
CA PRO A 231 1.51 -2.62 -23.82
C PRO A 231 1.75 -3.10 -25.25
N ILE A 232 1.41 -2.26 -26.23
CA ILE A 232 1.70 -2.50 -27.64
C ILE A 232 3.18 -2.32 -27.87
N LEU A 233 3.84 -3.41 -28.27
CA LEU A 233 5.24 -3.40 -28.63
C LEU A 233 5.47 -2.68 -29.97
N VAL A 234 6.23 -1.59 -29.95
CA VAL A 234 6.55 -0.81 -31.15
C VAL A 234 7.89 -1.25 -31.72
N THR A 235 7.87 -1.97 -32.84
CA THR A 235 9.07 -2.45 -33.57
C THR A 235 9.45 -1.59 -34.76
N ASP A 236 8.54 -0.75 -35.23
CA ASP A 236 8.69 0.05 -36.44
C ASP A 236 8.25 1.50 -36.18
N ASN A 237 8.72 2.43 -37.02
CA ASN A 237 8.30 3.82 -36.92
C ASN A 237 6.81 3.95 -37.26
N ILE A 238 6.05 4.54 -36.33
CA ILE A 238 4.61 4.83 -36.51
C ILE A 238 4.42 6.34 -36.60
N VAL A 239 3.63 6.79 -37.57
CA VAL A 239 3.24 8.20 -37.73
C VAL A 239 1.73 8.33 -37.61
N GLY A 240 1.28 9.43 -37.00
CA GLY A 240 -0.16 9.67 -36.81
C GLY A 240 -0.84 8.70 -35.83
N ILE A 241 -0.11 8.23 -34.82
CA ILE A 241 -0.67 7.38 -33.76
C ILE A 241 -1.59 8.21 -32.87
N ASP A 242 -2.76 7.64 -32.57
CA ASP A 242 -3.70 8.19 -31.60
C ASP A 242 -3.43 7.54 -30.24
N ILE A 243 -3.23 8.34 -29.20
CA ILE A 243 -2.94 7.87 -27.84
C ILE A 243 -4.15 8.27 -26.99
N PRO A 244 -5.07 7.32 -26.70
CA PRO A 244 -6.26 7.63 -25.91
C PRO A 244 -5.89 7.92 -24.46
N ASN A 245 -6.83 8.48 -23.72
CA ASN A 245 -6.66 8.80 -22.31
C ASN A 245 -6.57 7.54 -21.45
N VAL A 246 -5.71 7.57 -20.43
CA VAL A 246 -5.33 6.39 -19.64
C VAL A 246 -6.40 5.94 -18.65
N GLU A 247 -7.37 6.80 -18.34
CA GLU A 247 -8.42 6.56 -17.36
C GLU A 247 -9.44 5.52 -17.86
N GLU A 248 -9.70 5.53 -19.17
CA GLU A 248 -10.73 4.67 -19.78
C GLU A 248 -10.15 3.59 -20.69
N HIS A 249 -8.88 3.72 -21.10
CA HIS A 249 -8.27 2.85 -22.10
C HIS A 249 -7.02 2.16 -21.55
N PRO A 250 -6.97 0.80 -21.50
CA PRO A 250 -5.77 0.03 -21.17
C PRO A 250 -4.77 0.06 -22.34
N TYR A 251 -4.30 1.26 -22.68
CA TYR A 251 -3.45 1.53 -23.83
C TYR A 251 -2.09 2.05 -23.38
N ALA A 252 -1.03 1.38 -23.80
CA ALA A 252 0.33 1.84 -23.64
C ALA A 252 1.18 1.39 -24.83
N LEU A 253 2.22 2.16 -25.13
CA LEU A 253 3.23 1.81 -26.13
C LEU A 253 4.54 1.51 -25.42
N LYS A 254 5.17 0.39 -25.75
CA LYS A 254 6.48 0.01 -25.23
C LYS A 254 7.52 0.14 -26.34
N LEU A 255 8.42 1.10 -26.15
CA LEU A 255 9.54 1.37 -27.05
C LEU A 255 10.84 0.92 -26.39
N TRP A 256 11.73 0.32 -27.17
CA TRP A 256 13.02 -0.12 -26.67
C TRP A 256 14.14 0.82 -27.07
N ARG A 257 15.11 0.95 -26.17
CA ARG A 257 16.33 1.72 -26.44
C ARG A 257 17.03 1.15 -27.67
N ASN A 258 17.30 1.99 -28.66
CA ASN A 258 17.93 1.64 -29.93
C ASN A 258 17.15 0.60 -30.77
N GLY A 259 15.86 0.37 -30.51
CA GLY A 259 15.03 -0.57 -31.27
C GLY A 259 15.36 -2.05 -31.07
N VAL A 260 16.20 -2.39 -30.08
CA VAL A 260 16.53 -3.77 -29.75
C VAL A 260 15.54 -4.27 -28.70
N LEU A 261 14.73 -5.28 -29.06
CA LEU A 261 13.85 -5.97 -28.12
C LEU A 261 14.68 -6.51 -26.95
N ASP A 262 14.23 -6.26 -25.72
CA ASP A 262 14.79 -6.93 -24.56
C ASP A 262 14.57 -8.45 -24.70
N PRO A 263 15.60 -9.31 -24.52
CA PRO A 263 15.42 -10.76 -24.51
C PRO A 263 14.43 -11.27 -23.45
N TRP A 264 14.08 -10.47 -22.44
CA TRP A 264 13.06 -10.78 -21.43
C TRP A 264 11.64 -10.44 -21.91
N THR A 265 11.25 -10.91 -23.09
CA THR A 265 9.91 -10.69 -23.68
C THR A 265 8.77 -11.45 -23.00
N SER A 266 9.03 -12.25 -21.96
CA SER A 266 8.06 -13.25 -21.47
C SER A 266 7.91 -13.37 -19.94
N TRP A 267 8.49 -12.50 -19.12
CA TRP A 267 8.59 -12.76 -17.67
C TRP A 267 8.28 -11.57 -16.74
N TYR A 268 7.42 -10.63 -17.14
CA TYR A 268 6.87 -9.67 -16.16
C TYR A 268 5.56 -10.13 -15.52
N GLY A 269 4.84 -11.05 -16.17
CA GLY A 269 3.71 -11.73 -15.55
C GLY A 269 4.17 -13.02 -14.90
N LEU A 270 4.56 -12.99 -13.62
CA LEU A 270 4.51 -14.13 -12.68
C LEU A 270 4.98 -13.69 -11.29
N GLY A 271 4.05 -13.65 -10.32
CA GLY A 271 4.37 -13.96 -8.92
C GLY A 271 4.50 -12.78 -7.95
N LEU A 272 3.49 -11.91 -7.86
CA LEU A 272 3.27 -11.14 -6.64
C LEU A 272 2.02 -11.72 -5.97
N SER A 273 2.23 -12.32 -4.79
CA SER A 273 1.29 -13.16 -4.04
C SER A 273 0.29 -12.32 -3.25
N VAL A 274 -0.28 -11.27 -3.84
CA VAL A 274 -1.21 -10.42 -3.07
C VAL A 274 -2.52 -10.36 -3.84
N GLY A 275 -3.46 -11.19 -3.40
CA GLY A 275 -4.84 -11.24 -3.88
C GLY A 275 -5.01 -11.64 -5.35
N ARG A 276 -4.72 -12.91 -5.67
CA ARG A 276 -5.38 -13.56 -6.82
C ARG A 276 -6.74 -14.07 -6.43
#